data_AF-A0A7G8DNV0-F1
#
_entry.id   AF-A0A7G8DNV0-F1
#
_cell.length_a   1.000
_cell.length_b   1.000
_cell.length_c   1.000
_cell.angle_alpha   90.00
_cell.angle_beta   90.00
_cell.angle_gamma   90.00
#
_symmetry.space_group_name_H-M   'P 1'
#
loop_
_entity.id
_entity.type
_entity.pdbx_description
1 polymer ?
#
loop_
_entity_poly.entity_id
_entity_poly.type
_entity_poly.pdbx_seq_one_letter_code
_entity_poly.pdbx_strand_id
1 'polypeptide(L)'
;MLPNWLTGSQQGQSDSNADERHVVLGTPLKAPLMEDQEEIIFGCGCFWGAEKGFWRLPGVVSTAVGYAGGQMASPSYEQVCSGRTGHTEVVRVVYSTPAIDVSDLLKLFWECHDPTQGDRQGNDQGSQYRSAIYTTTPRQMQLALASRDWYQQALTQAERDSITTEIAADRTFYFAETYHQQYLARPGSRPYCSAMPTGISLGAFEDADFRLPSQVWNHYDWSISHCVLRGDNSPIQLQP
;
A
#
# COMPACT_ATOMS: atom_id res chain seq x y z
N MET A 1 12.75 -28.55 -3.55
CA MET A 1 12.46 -28.62 -2.11
C MET A 1 12.24 -27.18 -1.65
N LEU A 2 11.02 -26.82 -1.26
CA LEU A 2 10.71 -25.47 -0.77
C LEU A 2 11.34 -25.28 0.62
N PRO A 3 11.84 -24.09 0.97
CA PRO A 3 12.38 -23.78 2.30
C PRO A 3 11.40 -24.12 3.44
N ASN A 4 11.90 -24.67 4.56
CA ASN A 4 11.12 -25.14 5.72
C ASN A 4 10.20 -24.09 6.40
N TRP A 5 10.30 -22.81 6.07
CA TRP A 5 9.41 -21.77 6.61
C TRP A 5 8.13 -21.57 5.78
N LEU A 6 8.01 -22.23 4.63
CA LEU A 6 6.77 -22.30 3.82
C LEU A 6 5.84 -23.45 4.25
N THR A 7 6.28 -24.33 5.14
CA THR A 7 5.47 -25.45 5.65
C THR A 7 5.06 -25.15 7.09
N GLY A 8 4.13 -24.20 7.25
CA GLY A 8 3.54 -23.89 8.55
C GLY A 8 2.76 -25.08 9.09
N SER A 9 3.27 -25.71 10.16
CA SER A 9 2.50 -26.64 10.97
C SER A 9 1.46 -25.86 11.78
N GLN A 10 0.18 -26.06 11.48
CA GLN A 10 -0.92 -25.61 12.32
C GLN A 10 -0.89 -26.34 13.67
N GLN A 11 -0.69 -25.60 14.76
CA GLN A 11 -1.17 -26.00 16.08
C GLN A 11 -1.63 -24.78 16.88
N GLY A 12 -2.93 -24.78 17.24
CA GLY A 12 -3.43 -24.24 18.50
C GLY A 12 -3.85 -22.76 18.51
N GLN A 13 -5.16 -22.53 18.55
CA GLN A 13 -5.79 -21.26 18.91
C GLN A 13 -5.35 -20.75 20.29
N SER A 14 -5.04 -19.46 20.38
CA SER A 14 -5.39 -18.62 21.52
C SER A 14 -5.87 -17.26 20.99
N ASP A 15 -7.12 -16.91 21.28
CA ASP A 15 -7.70 -15.60 21.03
C ASP A 15 -7.00 -14.53 21.88
N SER A 16 -5.85 -14.04 21.42
CA SER A 16 -5.21 -12.81 21.88
C SER A 16 -4.78 -11.94 20.69
N ASN A 17 -5.60 -11.92 19.63
CA ASN A 17 -5.31 -11.23 18.37
C ASN A 17 -5.27 -9.68 18.50
N ALA A 18 -5.61 -9.13 19.67
CA ALA A 18 -5.55 -7.70 19.96
C ALA A 18 -4.12 -7.18 20.27
N ASP A 19 -3.16 -8.08 20.52
CA ASP A 19 -1.79 -7.71 20.93
C ASP A 19 -0.77 -7.64 19.79
N GLU A 20 -1.17 -7.94 18.54
CA GLU A 20 -0.27 -7.82 17.40
C GLU A 20 0.07 -6.35 17.13
N ARG A 21 1.32 -6.00 17.38
CA ARG A 21 1.86 -4.65 17.18
C ARG A 21 2.65 -4.53 15.89
N HIS A 22 2.53 -3.37 15.28
CA HIS A 22 3.32 -2.96 14.13
C HIS A 22 4.81 -2.96 14.49
N VAL A 23 5.63 -3.70 13.73
CA VAL A 23 7.06 -3.91 14.07
C VAL A 23 7.83 -2.58 14.16
N VAL A 24 7.49 -1.60 13.29
CA VAL A 24 8.14 -0.28 13.24
C VAL A 24 7.44 0.76 14.13
N LEU A 25 6.18 1.06 13.86
CA LEU A 25 5.39 2.09 14.54
C LEU A 25 4.97 1.73 15.98
N GLY A 26 5.05 0.45 16.35
CA GLY A 26 4.69 -0.04 17.68
C GLY A 26 3.19 0.01 17.99
N THR A 27 2.35 0.54 17.12
CA THR A 27 0.89 0.65 17.29
C THR A 27 0.19 -0.70 17.09
N PRO A 28 -0.99 -0.95 17.70
CA PRO A 28 -1.72 -2.19 17.48
C PRO A 28 -2.28 -2.28 16.05
N LEU A 29 -2.06 -3.40 15.37
CA LEU A 29 -2.46 -3.57 13.95
C LEU A 29 -3.99 -3.59 13.75
N LYS A 30 -4.71 -4.09 14.76
CA LYS A 30 -6.16 -4.38 14.73
C LYS A 30 -6.97 -3.49 15.68
N ALA A 31 -6.39 -2.40 16.17
CA ALA A 31 -7.14 -1.44 16.97
C ALA A 31 -8.29 -0.82 16.16
N PRO A 32 -9.44 -0.52 16.79
CA PRO A 32 -10.47 0.31 16.17
C PRO A 32 -9.91 1.71 15.89
N LEU A 33 -10.43 2.36 14.85
CA LEU A 33 -10.06 3.73 14.50
C LEU A 33 -10.49 4.69 15.62
N MET A 34 -9.60 5.63 15.94
CA MET A 34 -9.93 6.78 16.80
C MET A 34 -10.68 7.85 15.99
N GLU A 35 -11.29 8.82 16.68
CA GLU A 35 -12.09 9.88 16.05
C GLU A 35 -11.30 10.73 15.03
N ASP A 36 -10.00 10.88 15.25
CA ASP A 36 -9.08 11.62 14.39
C ASP A 36 -8.35 10.73 13.36
N GLN A 37 -8.80 9.48 13.18
CA GLN A 37 -8.19 8.52 12.28
C GLN A 37 -9.13 8.08 11.18
N GLU A 38 -8.57 7.94 9.98
CA GLU A 38 -9.22 7.30 8.85
C GLU A 38 -8.33 6.18 8.30
N GLU A 39 -8.92 5.31 7.48
CA GLU A 39 -8.17 4.30 6.76
C GLU A 39 -8.49 4.30 5.27
N ILE A 40 -7.50 3.93 4.47
CA ILE A 40 -7.61 3.74 3.02
C ILE A 40 -6.73 2.55 2.63
N ILE A 41 -7.10 1.86 1.55
CA ILE A 41 -6.43 0.63 1.13
C ILE A 41 -5.85 0.81 -0.28
N PHE A 42 -4.59 0.44 -0.47
CA PHE A 42 -3.87 0.59 -1.74
C PHE A 42 -3.27 -0.74 -2.22
N GLY A 43 -3.47 -1.06 -3.50
CA GLY A 43 -2.77 -2.14 -4.21
C GLY A 43 -1.73 -1.56 -5.16
N CYS A 44 -0.45 -1.91 -4.99
CA CYS A 44 0.68 -1.35 -5.73
C CYS A 44 1.62 -2.45 -6.27
N GLY A 45 1.09 -3.64 -6.54
CA GLY A 45 1.89 -4.86 -6.74
C GLY A 45 2.24 -5.53 -5.41
N CYS A 46 3.48 -6.03 -5.29
CA CYS A 46 3.95 -6.69 -4.08
C CYS A 46 3.81 -5.76 -2.86
N PHE A 47 2.97 -6.17 -1.91
CA PHE A 47 2.61 -5.35 -0.76
C PHE A 47 3.77 -5.07 0.22
N TRP A 48 4.89 -5.82 0.17
CA TRP A 48 6.00 -5.66 1.12
C TRP A 48 6.74 -4.35 0.90
N GLY A 49 7.00 -4.01 -0.37
CA GLY A 49 7.58 -2.74 -0.74
C GLY A 49 6.60 -1.60 -0.48
N ALA A 50 5.35 -1.76 -0.93
CA ALA A 50 4.31 -0.74 -0.77
C ALA A 50 4.07 -0.37 0.69
N GLU A 51 3.96 -1.35 1.58
CA GLU A 51 3.74 -1.14 3.02
C GLU A 51 4.84 -0.27 3.62
N LYS A 52 6.10 -0.54 3.21
CA LYS A 52 7.26 0.25 3.62
C LYS A 52 7.16 1.71 3.23
N GLY A 53 6.64 1.99 2.04
CA GLY A 53 6.42 3.37 1.63
C GLY A 53 5.47 4.08 2.59
N PHE A 54 4.32 3.45 2.87
CA PHE A 54 3.27 4.09 3.66
C PHE A 54 3.66 4.26 5.13
N TRP A 55 4.21 3.25 5.82
CA TRP A 55 4.50 3.39 7.26
C TRP A 55 5.56 4.47 7.55
N ARG A 56 6.34 4.88 6.54
CA ARG A 56 7.37 5.90 6.69
C ARG A 56 6.82 7.32 6.70
N LEU A 57 5.62 7.55 6.17
CA LEU A 57 5.05 8.89 6.05
C LEU A 57 4.67 9.45 7.44
N PRO A 58 5.05 10.70 7.77
CA PRO A 58 4.59 11.36 8.98
C PRO A 58 3.05 11.41 9.01
N GLY A 59 2.45 11.15 10.17
CA GLY A 59 1.00 11.09 10.32
C GLY A 59 0.37 9.73 10.02
N VAL A 60 1.10 8.76 9.45
CA VAL A 60 0.64 7.37 9.38
C VAL A 60 0.77 6.73 10.76
N VAL A 61 -0.35 6.18 11.25
CA VAL A 61 -0.49 5.62 12.60
C VAL A 61 -0.19 4.12 12.61
N SER A 62 -0.66 3.39 11.59
CA SER A 62 -0.37 1.96 11.41
C SER A 62 -0.55 1.57 9.95
N THR A 63 0.18 0.56 9.51
CA THR A 63 -0.12 -0.16 8.26
C THR A 63 -0.36 -1.64 8.52
N ALA A 64 -1.03 -2.30 7.60
CA ALA A 64 -1.10 -3.76 7.57
C ALA A 64 -1.23 -4.24 6.13
N VAL A 65 -0.64 -5.39 5.82
CA VAL A 65 -0.79 -6.02 4.51
C VAL A 65 -1.89 -7.07 4.52
N GLY A 66 -2.54 -7.24 3.37
CA GLY A 66 -3.67 -8.13 3.24
C GLY A 66 -4.18 -8.29 1.81
N TYR A 67 -5.41 -8.76 1.72
CA TYR A 67 -6.09 -9.12 0.48
C TYR A 67 -7.45 -8.42 0.41
N ALA A 68 -7.74 -7.77 -0.71
CA ALA A 68 -9.03 -7.08 -0.94
C ALA A 68 -9.43 -7.11 -2.42
N GLY A 69 -10.67 -6.73 -2.71
CA GLY A 69 -11.20 -6.63 -4.09
C GLY A 69 -11.65 -7.93 -4.75
N GLY A 70 -11.43 -9.08 -4.10
CA GLY A 70 -11.91 -10.38 -4.57
C GLY A 70 -13.25 -10.80 -3.95
N GLN A 71 -13.62 -12.06 -4.21
CA GLN A 71 -14.90 -12.63 -3.78
C GLN A 71 -14.74 -13.70 -2.68
N MET A 72 -13.56 -14.29 -2.54
CA MET A 72 -13.31 -15.35 -1.56
C MET A 72 -13.21 -14.77 -0.15
N ALA A 73 -14.03 -15.26 0.78
CA ALA A 73 -13.90 -14.85 2.18
C ALA A 73 -12.67 -15.47 2.83
N SER A 74 -11.92 -14.66 3.58
CA SER A 74 -10.73 -15.07 4.38
C SER A 74 -9.72 -15.93 3.60
N PRO A 75 -9.19 -15.45 2.45
CA PRO A 75 -8.26 -16.24 1.64
C PRO A 75 -6.88 -16.33 2.30
N SER A 76 -6.19 -17.47 2.15
CA SER A 76 -4.76 -17.60 2.47
C SER A 76 -3.88 -17.04 1.34
N TYR A 77 -2.61 -16.78 1.65
CA TYR A 77 -1.63 -16.35 0.64
C TYR A 77 -1.58 -17.31 -0.56
N GLU A 78 -1.52 -18.63 -0.33
CA GLU A 78 -1.45 -19.61 -1.42
C GLU A 78 -2.70 -19.61 -2.29
N GLN A 79 -3.87 -19.37 -1.69
CA GLN A 79 -5.11 -19.24 -2.44
C GLN A 79 -5.06 -17.99 -3.33
N VAL A 80 -4.61 -16.85 -2.80
CA VAL A 80 -4.45 -15.62 -3.58
C VAL A 80 -3.44 -15.81 -4.72
N CYS A 81 -2.28 -16.44 -4.46
CA CYS A 81 -1.28 -16.74 -5.48
C CYS A 81 -1.80 -17.66 -6.60
N SER A 82 -2.87 -18.42 -6.38
CA SER A 82 -3.49 -19.22 -7.44
C SER A 82 -4.24 -18.37 -8.49
N GLY A 83 -4.50 -17.09 -8.20
CA GLY A 83 -5.28 -16.16 -9.03
C GLY A 83 -6.79 -16.39 -9.01
N ARG A 84 -7.28 -17.39 -8.25
CA ARG A 84 -8.69 -17.81 -8.28
C ARG A 84 -9.61 -17.06 -7.30
N THR A 85 -9.04 -16.25 -6.42
CA THR A 85 -9.81 -15.57 -5.36
C THR A 85 -10.38 -14.22 -5.82
N GLY A 86 -9.80 -13.65 -6.89
CA GLY A 86 -10.05 -12.28 -7.36
C GLY A 86 -9.41 -11.19 -6.50
N HIS A 87 -8.75 -11.54 -5.39
CA HIS A 87 -8.12 -10.55 -4.52
C HIS A 87 -6.83 -10.01 -5.13
N THR A 88 -6.52 -8.77 -4.79
CA THR A 88 -5.18 -8.18 -4.95
C THR A 88 -4.49 -8.04 -3.61
N GLU A 89 -3.16 -8.12 -3.64
CA GLU A 89 -2.31 -7.71 -2.52
C GLU A 89 -2.51 -6.22 -2.28
N VAL A 90 -2.80 -5.87 -1.04
CA VAL A 90 -3.07 -4.50 -0.63
C VAL A 90 -2.40 -4.15 0.69
N VAL A 91 -2.19 -2.85 0.87
CA VAL A 91 -1.78 -2.21 2.12
C VAL A 91 -2.97 -1.43 2.65
N ARG A 92 -3.42 -1.77 3.85
CA ARG A 92 -4.30 -0.92 4.65
C ARG A 92 -3.45 0.12 5.37
N VAL A 93 -3.79 1.40 5.21
CA VAL A 93 -3.09 2.53 5.82
C VAL A 93 -4.04 3.25 6.75
N VAL A 94 -3.73 3.26 8.04
CA VAL A 94 -4.42 4.06 9.06
C VAL A 94 -3.62 5.32 9.30
N TYR A 95 -4.26 6.48 9.21
CA TYR A 95 -3.59 7.78 9.28
C TYR A 95 -4.36 8.77 10.16
N SER A 96 -3.62 9.72 10.72
CA SER A 96 -4.10 10.82 11.53
C SER A 96 -4.59 11.95 10.63
N THR A 97 -5.91 12.15 10.55
CA THR A 97 -6.52 13.16 9.67
C THR A 97 -6.08 14.60 9.95
N PRO A 98 -5.58 14.99 11.14
CA PRO A 98 -4.96 16.32 11.33
C PRO A 98 -3.55 16.45 10.73
N ALA A 99 -2.80 15.35 10.62
CA ALA A 99 -1.36 15.39 10.32
C ALA A 99 -1.03 15.16 8.84
N ILE A 100 -1.84 14.34 8.16
CA ILE A 100 -1.64 13.95 6.77
C ILE A 100 -3.00 13.87 6.08
N ASP A 101 -3.04 14.24 4.80
CA ASP A 101 -4.26 14.13 3.99
C ASP A 101 -4.20 12.93 3.03
N VAL A 102 -5.37 12.53 2.53
CA VAL A 102 -5.49 11.52 1.46
C VAL A 102 -4.68 11.93 0.23
N SER A 103 -4.59 13.22 -0.08
CA SER A 103 -3.74 13.71 -1.18
C SER A 103 -2.29 13.28 -1.04
N ASP A 104 -1.70 13.37 0.16
CA ASP A 104 -0.33 12.93 0.41
C ASP A 104 -0.16 11.41 0.18
N LEU A 105 -1.13 10.62 0.64
CA LEU A 105 -1.15 9.17 0.44
C LEU A 105 -1.28 8.82 -1.05
N LEU A 106 -2.14 9.53 -1.79
CA LEU A 106 -2.31 9.39 -3.23
C LEU A 106 -1.03 9.74 -3.99
N LYS A 107 -0.27 10.76 -3.55
CA LYS A 107 1.04 11.08 -4.13
C LYS A 107 2.00 9.92 -4.04
N LEU A 108 2.16 9.32 -2.85
CA LEU A 108 3.00 8.13 -2.74
C LEU A 108 2.47 6.99 -3.61
N PHE A 109 1.16 6.73 -3.57
CA PHE A 109 0.52 5.68 -4.37
C PHE A 109 0.86 5.81 -5.86
N TRP A 110 0.55 6.95 -6.48
CA TRP A 110 0.75 7.16 -7.91
C TRP A 110 2.24 7.15 -8.30
N GLU A 111 3.13 7.65 -7.44
CA GLU A 111 4.55 7.78 -7.76
C GLU A 111 5.36 6.50 -7.51
N CYS A 112 4.87 5.56 -6.70
CA CYS A 112 5.63 4.38 -6.28
C CYS A 112 5.46 3.12 -7.15
N HIS A 113 4.54 3.10 -8.12
CA HIS A 113 4.31 1.95 -9.00
C HIS A 113 3.90 2.37 -10.41
N ASP A 114 3.76 1.42 -11.34
CA ASP A 114 3.16 1.66 -12.65
C ASP A 114 1.67 1.32 -12.64
N PRO A 115 0.76 2.30 -12.71
CA PRO A 115 -0.68 2.07 -12.65
C PRO A 115 -1.28 1.59 -13.99
N THR A 116 -0.47 1.38 -15.04
CA THR A 116 -0.93 1.07 -16.41
C THR A 116 -0.84 -0.41 -16.78
N GLN A 117 -0.35 -1.25 -15.87
CA GLN A 117 0.07 -2.62 -16.18
C GLN A 117 -1.01 -3.69 -16.07
N GLY A 118 -2.21 -3.35 -15.59
CA GLY A 118 -3.32 -4.28 -15.43
C GLY A 118 -3.04 -5.34 -14.37
N ASP A 119 -3.21 -6.61 -14.73
CA ASP A 119 -2.94 -7.78 -13.87
C ASP A 119 -1.44 -8.10 -13.77
N ARG A 120 -0.63 -7.07 -13.50
CA ARG A 120 0.84 -7.15 -13.38
C ARG A 120 1.38 -5.93 -12.63
N GLN A 121 2.49 -6.11 -11.92
CA GLN A 121 3.37 -5.03 -11.49
C GLN A 121 4.84 -5.42 -11.66
N GLY A 122 5.54 -4.74 -12.57
CA GLY A 122 6.90 -5.09 -12.95
C GLY A 122 7.00 -6.53 -13.45
N ASN A 123 7.82 -7.32 -12.78
CA ASN A 123 8.00 -8.74 -13.09
C ASN A 123 6.94 -9.65 -12.46
N ASP A 124 6.13 -9.13 -11.52
CA ASP A 124 5.10 -9.88 -10.84
C ASP A 124 3.81 -9.89 -11.67
N GLN A 125 3.45 -11.06 -12.17
CA GLN A 125 2.31 -11.28 -13.07
C GLN A 125 1.17 -11.97 -12.33
N GLY A 126 -0.05 -11.47 -12.54
CA GLY A 126 -1.28 -11.99 -11.97
C GLY A 126 -2.17 -10.89 -11.41
N SER A 127 -3.47 -11.15 -11.39
CA SER A 127 -4.49 -10.22 -10.88
C SER A 127 -4.31 -9.86 -9.42
N GLN A 128 -3.52 -10.65 -8.68
CA GLN A 128 -3.13 -10.36 -7.30
C GLN A 128 -2.14 -9.20 -7.15
N TYR A 129 -1.60 -8.67 -8.25
CA TYR A 129 -0.64 -7.57 -8.25
C TYR A 129 -1.16 -6.30 -8.93
N ARG A 130 -2.46 -6.26 -9.24
CA ARG A 130 -3.06 -5.11 -9.93
C ARG A 130 -3.03 -3.85 -9.08
N SER A 131 -3.01 -2.71 -9.77
CA SER A 131 -3.17 -1.40 -9.15
C SER A 131 -4.60 -1.23 -8.61
N ALA A 132 -4.75 -0.79 -7.35
CA ALA A 132 -6.06 -0.60 -6.73
C ALA A 132 -6.07 0.49 -5.66
N ILE A 133 -7.22 1.16 -5.51
CA ILE A 133 -7.55 2.07 -4.40
C ILE A 133 -8.91 1.66 -3.87
N TYR A 134 -8.98 1.26 -2.60
CA TYR A 134 -10.24 1.01 -1.92
C TYR A 134 -10.49 2.02 -0.82
N THR A 135 -11.56 2.81 -1.00
CA THR A 135 -11.89 3.94 -0.14
C THR A 135 -12.94 3.58 0.89
N THR A 136 -12.91 4.27 2.03
CA THR A 136 -13.85 4.11 3.14
C THR A 136 -14.74 5.34 3.35
N THR A 137 -14.41 6.47 2.70
CA THR A 137 -15.20 7.70 2.76
C THR A 137 -15.51 8.26 1.37
N PRO A 138 -16.60 9.04 1.21
CA PRO A 138 -16.90 9.73 -0.05
C PRO A 138 -15.81 10.73 -0.47
N ARG A 139 -15.18 11.41 0.50
CA ARG A 139 -14.07 12.34 0.23
C ARG A 139 -12.88 11.63 -0.38
N GLN A 140 -12.51 10.46 0.17
CA GLN A 140 -11.45 9.64 -0.40
C GLN A 140 -11.76 9.21 -1.84
N MET A 141 -13.01 8.81 -2.13
CA MET A 141 -13.44 8.44 -3.49
C MET A 141 -13.29 9.62 -4.45
N GLN A 142 -13.74 10.81 -4.06
CA GLN A 142 -13.60 12.02 -4.86
C GLN A 142 -12.12 12.33 -5.18
N LEU A 143 -11.25 12.33 -4.17
CA LEU A 143 -9.82 12.62 -4.35
C LEU A 143 -9.10 11.52 -5.15
N ALA A 144 -9.49 10.25 -4.99
CA ALA A 144 -8.94 9.15 -5.77
C ALA A 144 -9.28 9.29 -7.26
N LEU A 145 -10.52 9.68 -7.59
CA LEU A 145 -10.94 9.94 -8.97
C LEU A 145 -10.26 11.18 -9.55
N ALA A 146 -10.21 12.29 -8.81
CA ALA A 146 -9.57 13.52 -9.27
C ALA A 146 -8.06 13.34 -9.50
N SER A 147 -7.37 12.66 -8.58
CA SER A 147 -5.94 12.34 -8.74
C SER A 147 -5.68 11.38 -9.90
N ARG A 148 -6.54 10.37 -10.11
CA ARG A 148 -6.48 9.50 -11.31
C ARG A 148 -6.57 10.33 -12.59
N ASP A 149 -7.56 11.22 -12.68
CA ASP A 149 -7.80 11.99 -13.91
C ASP A 149 -6.63 12.94 -14.19
N TRP A 150 -6.07 13.57 -13.16
CA TRP A 150 -4.85 14.36 -13.27
C TRP A 150 -3.67 13.50 -13.73
N TYR A 151 -3.44 12.35 -13.08
CA TYR A 151 -2.29 11.50 -13.35
C TYR A 151 -2.38 10.85 -14.74
N GLN A 152 -3.59 10.53 -15.21
CA GLN A 152 -3.83 10.07 -16.57
C GLN A 152 -3.42 11.12 -17.61
N GLN A 153 -3.73 12.40 -17.38
CA GLN A 153 -3.31 13.47 -18.28
C GLN A 153 -1.78 13.57 -18.36
N ALA A 154 -1.11 13.48 -17.21
CA ALA A 154 0.35 13.49 -17.15
C ALA A 154 0.97 12.27 -17.84
N LEU A 155 0.40 11.07 -17.66
CA LEU A 155 0.80 9.85 -18.36
C LEU A 155 0.65 9.99 -19.88
N THR A 156 -0.48 10.51 -20.34
CA THR A 156 -0.73 10.75 -21.77
C THR A 156 0.28 11.74 -22.37
N GLN A 157 0.62 12.81 -21.65
CA GLN A 157 1.66 13.76 -22.08
C GLN A 157 3.05 13.13 -22.17
N ALA A 158 3.31 12.12 -21.34
CA ALA A 158 4.54 11.33 -21.36
C ALA A 158 4.46 10.11 -22.29
N GLU A 159 3.44 10.02 -23.17
CA GLU A 159 3.22 8.92 -24.12
C GLU A 159 3.14 7.54 -23.45
N ARG A 160 2.55 7.48 -22.24
CA ARG A 160 2.32 6.25 -21.47
C ARG A 160 0.89 5.72 -21.69
N ASP A 161 0.70 4.44 -21.38
CA ASP A 161 -0.58 3.75 -21.48
C ASP A 161 -1.63 4.30 -20.49
N SER A 162 -2.89 3.88 -20.68
CA SER A 162 -4.00 4.25 -19.80
C SER A 162 -3.91 3.59 -18.43
N ILE A 163 -4.36 4.30 -17.39
CA ILE A 163 -4.48 3.80 -16.03
C ILE A 163 -5.45 2.62 -15.98
N THR A 164 -5.01 1.56 -15.31
CA THR A 164 -5.75 0.32 -15.05
C THR A 164 -6.21 0.17 -13.60
N THR A 165 -5.91 1.17 -12.75
CA THR A 165 -6.23 1.18 -11.32
C THR A 165 -7.73 0.96 -11.06
N GLU A 166 -8.05 -0.08 -10.29
CA GLU A 166 -9.40 -0.28 -9.76
C GLU A 166 -9.66 0.70 -8.61
N ILE A 167 -10.65 1.60 -8.75
CA ILE A 167 -11.08 2.50 -7.68
C ILE A 167 -12.48 2.10 -7.24
N ALA A 168 -12.64 1.67 -6.00
CA ALA A 168 -13.91 1.19 -5.47
C ALA A 168 -14.08 1.51 -3.99
N ALA A 169 -15.33 1.57 -3.52
CA ALA A 169 -15.65 1.63 -2.09
C ALA A 169 -16.03 0.23 -1.56
N ASP A 170 -16.23 0.12 -0.24
CA ASP A 170 -16.86 -1.03 0.43
C ASP A 170 -16.17 -2.38 0.14
N ARG A 171 -14.84 -2.39 0.02
CA ARG A 171 -14.08 -3.64 -0.11
C ARG A 171 -13.66 -4.15 1.25
N THR A 172 -14.05 -5.39 1.57
CA THR A 172 -13.56 -6.08 2.76
C THR A 172 -12.07 -6.34 2.65
N PHE A 173 -11.33 -5.91 3.68
CA PHE A 173 -9.92 -6.21 3.88
C PHE A 173 -9.76 -7.49 4.69
N TYR A 174 -8.98 -8.44 4.18
CA TYR A 174 -8.55 -9.62 4.92
C TYR A 174 -7.07 -9.49 5.26
N PHE A 175 -6.71 -9.59 6.54
CA PHE A 175 -5.31 -9.58 6.96
C PHE A 175 -4.57 -10.75 6.34
N ALA A 176 -3.39 -10.48 5.78
CA ALA A 176 -2.42 -11.53 5.46
C ALA A 176 -1.78 -12.07 6.74
N GLU A 177 -1.14 -13.22 6.62
CA GLU A 177 -0.46 -13.92 7.70
C GLU A 177 0.60 -13.03 8.38
N THR A 178 0.87 -13.30 9.67
CA THR A 178 1.73 -12.46 10.50
C THR A 178 3.15 -12.30 9.98
N TYR A 179 3.66 -13.29 9.23
CA TYR A 179 4.98 -13.23 8.62
C TYR A 179 5.04 -12.25 7.44
N HIS A 180 3.91 -11.88 6.82
CA HIS A 180 3.86 -10.83 5.80
C HIS A 180 3.86 -9.42 6.41
N GLN A 181 3.34 -9.26 7.63
CA GLN A 181 3.24 -7.96 8.30
C GLN A 181 4.63 -7.36 8.57
N GLN A 182 4.87 -6.17 8.02
CA GLN A 182 6.14 -5.43 8.08
C GLN A 182 7.35 -6.30 7.70
N TYR A 183 7.19 -7.15 6.68
CA TYR A 183 8.19 -8.13 6.25
C TYR A 183 9.59 -7.53 6.10
N LEU A 184 9.73 -6.40 5.40
CA LEU A 184 11.03 -5.74 5.15
C LEU A 184 11.68 -5.11 6.39
N ALA A 185 10.93 -4.97 7.50
CA ALA A 185 11.48 -4.51 8.78
C ALA A 185 12.04 -5.67 9.62
N ARG A 186 11.71 -6.92 9.30
CA ARG A 186 12.13 -8.09 10.08
C ARG A 186 13.58 -8.47 9.77
N PRO A 187 14.38 -8.87 10.79
CA PRO A 187 15.73 -9.37 10.57
C PRO A 187 15.76 -10.56 9.61
N GLY A 188 16.70 -10.56 8.67
CA GLY A 188 16.88 -11.64 7.70
C GLY A 188 15.87 -11.69 6.55
N SER A 189 14.97 -10.69 6.46
CA SER A 189 14.07 -10.54 5.31
C SER A 189 14.85 -10.37 4.00
N ARG A 190 14.29 -10.90 2.92
CA ARG A 190 14.84 -10.68 1.57
C ARG A 190 14.39 -9.30 1.07
N PRO A 191 15.30 -8.43 0.62
CA PRO A 191 14.90 -7.16 0.03
C PRO A 191 14.18 -7.44 -1.30
N TYR A 192 12.86 -7.37 -1.27
CA TYR A 192 12.01 -7.61 -2.43
C TYR A 192 10.97 -6.51 -2.57
N CYS A 193 10.80 -6.05 -3.81
CA CYS A 193 9.85 -5.00 -4.16
C CYS A 193 9.65 -5.06 -5.68
N SER A 194 8.40 -5.15 -6.10
CA SER A 194 8.02 -5.28 -7.52
C SER A 194 7.79 -3.93 -8.20
N ALA A 195 7.85 -2.84 -7.42
CA ALA A 195 7.59 -1.48 -7.86
C ALA A 195 8.44 -1.08 -9.08
N MET A 196 7.75 -0.68 -10.14
CA MET A 196 8.32 -0.06 -11.33
C MET A 196 7.67 1.31 -11.51
N PRO A 197 8.16 2.38 -10.86
CA PRO A 197 7.53 3.70 -10.94
C PRO A 197 7.53 4.24 -12.38
N THR A 198 6.53 5.05 -12.72
CA THR A 198 6.44 5.71 -14.05
C THR A 198 7.43 6.87 -14.21
N GLY A 199 7.94 7.40 -13.09
CA GLY A 199 8.76 8.60 -13.03
C GLY A 199 7.96 9.91 -13.10
N ILE A 200 6.63 9.85 -13.10
CA ILE A 200 5.75 11.02 -13.12
C ILE A 200 5.40 11.42 -11.71
N SER A 201 5.57 12.70 -11.37
CA SER A 201 5.14 13.24 -10.09
C SER A 201 3.69 13.70 -10.11
N LEU A 202 2.91 13.35 -9.10
CA LEU A 202 1.57 13.87 -8.85
C LEU A 202 1.68 15.33 -8.37
N GLY A 203 1.10 16.24 -9.16
CA GLY A 203 0.96 17.65 -8.82
C GLY A 203 -0.36 17.96 -8.09
N ALA A 204 -0.63 19.26 -7.93
CA ALA A 204 -1.92 19.72 -7.38
C ALA A 204 -3.08 19.36 -8.31
N PHE A 205 -4.14 18.80 -7.73
CA PHE A 205 -5.39 18.44 -8.40
C PHE A 205 -6.58 19.00 -7.60
N GLU A 206 -7.79 18.86 -8.15
CA GLU A 206 -9.01 19.38 -7.55
C GLU A 206 -9.20 18.88 -6.11
N ASP A 207 -9.50 19.80 -5.19
CA ASP A 207 -9.70 19.58 -3.75
C ASP A 207 -8.52 18.94 -2.99
N ALA A 208 -7.34 18.87 -3.60
CA ALA A 208 -6.16 18.34 -2.94
C ALA A 208 -5.69 19.23 -1.79
N ASP A 209 -5.39 18.62 -0.65
CA ASP A 209 -4.88 19.31 0.56
C ASP A 209 -3.57 18.65 1.02
N PHE A 210 -2.50 18.78 0.24
CA PHE A 210 -1.18 18.23 0.60
C PHE A 210 -0.64 18.87 1.88
N ARG A 211 -0.49 18.09 2.95
CA ARG A 211 -0.02 18.57 4.26
C ARG A 211 1.43 18.27 4.52
N LEU A 212 1.98 17.23 3.88
CA LEU A 212 3.35 16.86 4.10
C LEU A 212 4.30 17.86 3.41
N PRO A 213 5.32 18.35 4.13
CA PRO A 213 6.27 19.28 3.56
C PRO A 213 7.11 18.58 2.49
N SER A 214 7.57 19.33 1.48
CA SER A 214 8.22 18.75 0.30
C SER A 214 9.47 17.93 0.63
N GLN A 215 10.13 18.23 1.74
CA GLN A 215 11.31 17.52 2.25
C GLN A 215 11.03 16.04 2.56
N VAL A 216 9.79 15.67 2.90
CA VAL A 216 9.41 14.26 3.10
C VAL A 216 9.72 13.44 1.85
N TRP A 217 9.45 14.00 0.67
CA TRP A 217 9.61 13.29 -0.60
C TRP A 217 11.08 13.08 -0.99
N ASN A 218 12.03 13.79 -0.36
CA ASN A 218 13.47 13.59 -0.57
C ASN A 218 14.00 12.30 0.08
N HIS A 219 13.19 11.63 0.91
CA HIS A 219 13.53 10.34 1.53
C HIS A 219 13.24 9.12 0.63
N TYR A 220 12.79 9.38 -0.59
CA TYR A 220 12.56 8.39 -1.64
C TYR A 220 13.45 8.72 -2.83
N ASP A 221 14.07 7.70 -3.42
CA ASP A 221 14.92 7.89 -4.60
C ASP A 221 14.07 7.76 -5.87
N TRP A 222 13.63 8.89 -6.41
CA TRP A 222 12.81 8.95 -7.62
C TRP A 222 13.64 8.83 -8.91
N SER A 223 14.98 8.79 -8.81
CA SER A 223 15.87 8.71 -9.98
C SER A 223 16.02 7.28 -10.52
N ILE A 224 15.62 6.29 -9.74
CA ILE A 224 15.74 4.87 -10.09
C ILE A 224 14.49 4.35 -10.79
N SER A 225 14.69 3.52 -11.82
CA SER A 225 13.62 2.85 -12.57
C SER A 225 13.09 1.57 -11.91
N HIS A 226 13.40 1.38 -10.62
CA HIS A 226 12.96 0.26 -9.81
C HIS A 226 12.46 0.79 -8.46
N CYS A 227 12.35 -0.06 -7.44
CA CYS A 227 11.76 0.30 -6.16
C CYS A 227 12.37 1.54 -5.48
N VAL A 228 11.67 2.68 -5.60
CA VAL A 228 11.93 3.98 -4.92
C VAL A 228 11.87 3.91 -3.40
N LEU A 229 11.34 2.79 -2.88
CA LEU A 229 11.16 2.48 -1.47
C LEU A 229 12.37 1.76 -0.88
N ARG A 230 13.46 1.59 -1.65
CA ARG A 230 14.75 1.11 -1.16
C ARG A 230 15.39 2.19 -0.28
N GLY A 231 15.55 1.91 1.01
CA GLY A 231 16.07 2.86 1.98
C GLY A 231 15.92 2.38 3.42
N ASP A 232 15.96 3.31 4.37
CA ASP A 232 15.71 3.05 5.79
C ASP A 232 14.27 2.56 6.03
N ASN A 233 14.07 1.72 7.05
CA ASN A 233 12.75 1.31 7.53
C ASN A 233 12.16 2.34 8.50
N SER A 234 12.95 3.25 9.06
CA SER A 234 12.48 4.19 10.07
C SER A 234 11.45 5.19 9.50
N PRO A 235 10.45 5.59 10.31
CA PRO A 235 9.56 6.68 9.97
C PRO A 235 10.32 7.98 9.74
N ILE A 236 9.89 8.74 8.74
CA ILE A 236 10.48 10.05 8.43
C ILE A 236 10.13 11.00 9.58
N GLN A 237 11.14 11.67 10.11
CA GLN A 237 10.97 12.66 11.16
C GLN A 237 10.87 14.04 10.52
N LEU A 238 9.81 14.79 10.84
CA LEU A 238 9.75 16.20 10.49
C LEU A 238 10.69 16.96 11.42
N GLN A 239 11.64 17.71 10.85
CA GLN A 239 12.44 18.63 11.65
C GLN A 239 11.52 19.76 12.13
N PRO A 240 11.60 20.15 13.41
CA PRO A 240 10.79 21.22 13.99
C PRO A 240 11.11 22.60 13.38
#